data_AF-A0AAU3WKU9-F1
#
_entry.id   AF-A0AAU3WKU9-F1
#
_cell.length_a   1.000
_cell.length_b   1.000
_cell.length_c   1.000
_cell.angle_alpha   90.00
_cell.angle_beta   90.00
_cell.angle_gamma   90.00
#
_symmetry.space_group_name_H-M   'P 1'
#
loop_
_entity.id
_entity.type
_entity.pdbx_description
1 polymer ?
#
loop_
_entity_poly.entity_id
_entity_poly.type
_entity_poly.pdbx_seq_one_letter_code
_entity_poly.pdbx_strand_id
1 'polypeptide(L)'
;MHRDQVRSVRLTRDELDIVHRAAAAVGLKAAGFIADAAVAVARAQGGPKTWLLDQRGRVEELMTASAQLARVGNNLNQVARVLNSGGHAEYMDDAVARVLRAAARVEAAAIKLARR
;
A
#
# COMPACT_ATOMS: atom_id res chain seq x y z
N MET A 1 17.55 25.44 -11.66
CA MET A 1 18.83 24.87 -11.18
C MET A 1 19.35 23.94 -12.25
N HIS A 2 20.60 24.11 -12.70
CA HIS A 2 21.22 23.24 -13.71
C HIS A 2 21.89 22.04 -13.01
N ARG A 3 21.82 20.84 -13.60
CA ARG A 3 22.52 19.64 -13.11
C ARG A 3 23.88 19.55 -13.81
N ASP A 4 24.91 20.04 -13.15
CA ASP A 4 26.30 20.14 -13.65
C ASP A 4 27.21 18.97 -13.21
N GLN A 5 26.80 18.21 -12.20
CA GLN A 5 27.53 17.03 -11.72
C GLN A 5 27.08 15.75 -12.43
N VAL A 6 28.03 15.04 -13.06
CA VAL A 6 27.79 13.76 -13.75
C VAL A 6 28.30 12.59 -12.91
N ARG A 7 27.49 11.53 -12.80
CA ARG A 7 27.85 10.25 -12.17
C ARG A 7 27.36 9.11 -13.05
N SER A 8 28.18 8.06 -13.20
CA SER A 8 27.80 6.84 -13.91
C SER A 8 27.15 5.85 -12.95
N VAL A 9 26.17 5.09 -13.44
CA VAL A 9 25.52 3.99 -12.73
C VAL A 9 25.64 2.72 -13.57
N ARG A 10 25.76 1.58 -12.90
CA ARG A 10 25.72 0.26 -13.54
C ARG A 10 24.37 -0.34 -13.27
N LEU A 11 23.72 -0.82 -14.33
CA LEU A 11 22.45 -1.52 -14.29
C LEU A 11 22.57 -2.75 -15.18
N THR A 12 21.95 -3.84 -14.74
CA THR A 12 21.63 -4.95 -15.63
C THR A 12 20.64 -4.50 -16.70
N ARG A 13 20.46 -5.32 -17.74
CA ARG A 13 19.50 -5.03 -18.81
C ARG A 13 18.07 -4.91 -18.27
N ASP A 14 17.67 -5.83 -17.41
CA ASP A 14 16.31 -5.86 -16.85
C ASP A 14 16.04 -4.64 -15.95
N GLU A 15 17.01 -4.25 -15.12
CA GLU A 15 16.92 -3.04 -14.31
C GLU A 15 16.80 -1.78 -15.18
N LEU A 16 17.58 -1.70 -16.26
CA LEU A 16 17.52 -0.59 -17.21
C LEU A 16 16.15 -0.53 -17.91
N ASP A 17 15.59 -1.67 -18.31
CA ASP A 17 14.27 -1.75 -18.93
C ASP A 17 13.15 -1.32 -17.97
N ILE A 18 13.23 -1.69 -16.69
CA ILE A 18 12.30 -1.22 -15.65
C ILE A 18 12.37 0.31 -15.52
N VAL A 19 13.59 0.87 -15.44
CA VAL A 19 13.80 2.32 -15.35
C VAL A 19 13.27 3.03 -16.58
N HIS A 20 13.48 2.49 -17.78
CA HIS A 20 12.96 3.08 -19.02
C HIS A 20 11.44 3.17 -19.03
N ARG A 21 10.74 2.08 -18.64
CA ARG A 21 9.27 2.08 -18.56
C ARG A 21 8.77 3.11 -17.55
N ALA A 22 9.38 3.16 -16.37
CA ALA A 22 9.00 4.13 -15.33
C ALA A 22 9.25 5.57 -15.77
N ALA A 23 10.40 5.85 -16.39
CA ALA A 23 10.73 7.18 -16.90
C ALA A 23 9.77 7.63 -18.02
N ALA A 24 9.43 6.72 -18.95
CA ALA A 24 8.48 7.00 -20.02
C ALA A 24 7.09 7.34 -19.49
N ALA A 25 6.62 6.63 -18.45
CA ALA A 25 5.31 6.88 -17.82
C ALA A 25 5.18 8.29 -17.22
N VAL A 26 6.30 8.94 -16.88
CA VAL A 26 6.34 10.31 -16.33
C VAL A 26 6.95 11.34 -17.30
N GLY A 27 7.16 10.96 -18.57
CA GLY A 27 7.69 11.87 -19.60
C GLY A 27 9.16 12.27 -19.41
N LEU A 28 9.94 11.46 -18.69
CA LEU A 28 11.35 11.71 -18.42
C LEU A 28 12.26 10.76 -19.21
N LYS A 29 13.50 11.19 -19.44
CA LYS A 29 14.59 10.29 -19.84
C LYS A 29 15.08 9.51 -18.62
N ALA A 30 15.58 8.29 -18.83
CA ALA A 30 16.08 7.42 -17.76
C ALA A 30 17.05 8.12 -16.79
N ALA A 31 18.03 8.87 -17.30
CA ALA A 31 18.99 9.59 -16.45
C ALA A 31 18.31 10.67 -15.57
N GLY A 32 17.32 11.38 -16.11
CA GLY A 32 16.55 12.37 -15.35
C GLY A 32 15.72 11.72 -14.26
N PHE A 33 15.03 10.62 -14.60
CA PHE A 33 14.26 9.83 -13.65
C PHE A 33 15.12 9.26 -12.51
N ILE A 34 16.28 8.66 -12.82
CA ILE A 34 17.21 8.13 -11.81
C ILE A 34 17.66 9.25 -10.86
N ALA A 35 18.03 10.42 -11.40
CA ALA A 35 18.48 11.54 -10.59
C ALA A 35 17.37 12.10 -9.69
N ASP A 36 16.14 12.23 -10.21
CA ASP A 36 14.98 12.69 -9.44
C ASP A 36 14.65 11.70 -8.32
N ALA A 37 14.58 10.41 -8.64
CA ALA A 37 14.29 9.35 -7.68
C ALA A 37 15.35 9.29 -6.57
N ALA A 38 16.63 9.32 -6.93
CA ALA A 38 17.72 9.30 -5.95
C ALA A 38 17.68 10.51 -5.01
N VAL A 39 17.43 11.71 -5.53
CA VAL A 39 17.32 12.94 -4.72
C VAL A 39 16.07 12.91 -3.85
N ALA A 40 14.93 12.45 -4.37
CA ALA A 40 13.69 12.33 -3.60
C ALA A 40 13.86 11.39 -2.41
N VAL A 41 14.46 10.21 -2.64
CA VAL A 41 14.74 9.23 -1.57
C VAL A 41 15.76 9.79 -0.56
N ALA A 42 16.80 10.49 -1.02
CA ALA A 42 17.77 11.12 -0.13
C ALA A 42 17.17 12.25 0.72
N ARG A 43 16.14 12.96 0.21
CA ARG A 43 15.42 14.04 0.91
C ARG A 43 14.29 13.54 1.81
N ALA A 44 13.87 12.28 1.70
CA ALA A 44 12.85 11.73 2.57
C ALA A 44 13.32 11.83 4.04
N GLN A 45 12.43 12.28 4.94
CA GLN A 45 12.76 12.46 6.35
C GLN A 45 13.27 11.13 6.93
N GLY A 46 14.48 11.15 7.52
CA GLY A 46 15.15 9.96 8.05
C GLY A 46 15.98 9.15 7.04
N GLY A 47 16.08 9.58 5.78
CA GLY A 47 16.95 8.99 4.75
C GLY A 47 16.39 7.73 4.07
N PRO A 48 17.15 7.14 3.11
CA PRO A 48 16.69 6.03 2.27
C PRO A 48 16.20 4.79 3.04
N LYS A 49 16.86 4.48 4.16
CA LYS A 49 16.53 3.33 5.01
C LYS A 49 15.18 3.53 5.71
N THR A 50 14.90 4.74 6.17
CA THR A 50 13.62 5.09 6.82
C THR A 50 12.48 5.08 5.81
N TRP A 51 12.71 5.55 4.58
CA TRP A 51 11.72 5.47 3.50
C TRP A 51 11.31 4.02 3.16
N LEU A 52 12.29 3.12 3.05
CA LEU A 52 12.03 1.69 2.81
C LEU A 52 11.31 1.02 3.99
N LEU A 53 11.69 1.36 5.22
CA LEU A 53 11.06 0.81 6.43
C LEU A 53 9.62 1.31 6.61
N ASP A 54 9.35 2.59 6.31
CA ASP A 54 7.99 3.17 6.32
C ASP A 54 7.09 2.49 5.29
N GLN A 55 7.60 2.20 4.08
CA GLN A 55 6.86 1.46 3.05
C GLN A 55 6.46 0.06 3.55
N ARG A 56 7.39 -0.68 4.16
CA ARG A 56 7.15 -2.02 4.70
C ARG A 56 6.20 -2.00 5.90
N GLY A 57 6.38 -1.06 6.82
CA GLY A 57 5.51 -0.90 8.00
C GLY A 57 4.06 -0.64 7.60
N ARG A 58 3.82 0.19 6.57
CA ARG A 58 2.46 0.46 6.08
C ARG A 58 1.80 -0.76 5.41
N VAL A 59 2.57 -1.56 4.68
CA VAL A 59 2.08 -2.83 4.12
C VAL A 59 1.70 -3.78 5.27
N GLU A 60 2.56 -3.89 6.28
CA GLU A 60 2.33 -4.75 7.44
C GLU A 60 1.11 -4.32 8.27
N GLU A 61 0.90 -3.01 8.45
CA GLU A 61 -0.28 -2.45 9.11
C GLU A 61 -1.57 -2.76 8.32
N LEU A 62 -1.54 -2.61 6.98
CA LEU A 62 -2.65 -2.97 6.11
C LEU A 62 -2.99 -4.48 6.17
N MET A 63 -1.96 -5.34 6.18
CA MET A 63 -2.13 -6.79 6.29
C MET A 63 -2.72 -7.18 7.66
N THR A 64 -2.28 -6.51 8.73
CA THR A 64 -2.83 -6.69 10.08
C THR A 64 -4.31 -6.31 10.14
N ALA A 65 -4.68 -5.16 9.58
CA ALA A 65 -6.07 -4.71 9.51
C ALA A 65 -6.94 -5.66 8.66
N SER A 66 -6.41 -6.16 7.55
CA SER A 66 -7.10 -7.15 6.69
C SER A 66 -7.33 -8.48 7.41
N ALA A 67 -6.35 -8.95 8.18
CA ALA A 67 -6.49 -10.17 9.00
C ALA A 67 -7.52 -10.00 10.13
N GLN A 68 -7.62 -8.80 10.73
CA GLN A 68 -8.67 -8.49 11.69
C GLN A 68 -10.06 -8.50 11.04
N LEU A 69 -10.21 -7.93 9.83
CA LEU A 69 -11.46 -7.99 9.08
C LEU A 69 -11.87 -9.43 8.71
N ALA A 70 -10.94 -10.27 8.28
CA ALA A 70 -11.23 -11.68 7.99
C ALA A 70 -11.79 -12.43 9.21
N ARG A 71 -11.22 -12.17 10.40
CA ARG A 71 -11.76 -12.72 11.66
C ARG A 71 -13.16 -12.23 11.97
N VAL A 72 -13.42 -10.96 11.73
CA VAL A 72 -14.76 -10.37 11.91
C VAL A 72 -15.78 -10.96 10.93
N GLY A 73 -15.39 -11.19 9.68
CA GLY A 73 -16.23 -11.89 8.69
C GLY A 73 -16.59 -13.31 9.11
N ASN A 74 -15.65 -14.05 9.72
CA ASN A 74 -15.93 -15.37 10.28
C ASN A 74 -16.96 -15.31 11.41
N ASN A 75 -16.88 -14.31 12.30
CA ASN A 75 -17.86 -14.12 13.36
C ASN A 75 -19.25 -13.78 12.80
N LEU A 76 -19.33 -12.95 11.75
CA LEU A 76 -20.60 -12.68 11.07
C LEU A 76 -21.20 -13.94 10.45
N ASN A 77 -20.39 -14.80 9.82
CA ASN A 77 -20.85 -16.08 9.30
C ASN A 77 -21.39 -17.01 10.40
N GLN A 78 -20.77 -16.99 11.59
CA GLN A 78 -21.27 -17.74 12.74
C GLN A 78 -22.63 -17.21 13.21
N VAL A 79 -22.79 -15.89 13.30
CA VAL A 79 -24.08 -15.29 13.69
C VAL A 79 -25.17 -15.55 12.66
N ALA A 80 -24.85 -15.44 11.36
CA ALA A 80 -25.78 -15.79 10.29
C ALA A 80 -26.25 -17.26 10.40
N ARG A 81 -25.35 -18.18 10.79
CA ARG A 81 -25.70 -19.58 11.02
C ARG A 81 -26.67 -19.75 12.19
N VAL A 82 -26.47 -19.02 13.30
CA VAL A 82 -27.36 -19.02 14.47
C VAL A 82 -28.74 -18.49 14.10
N LEU A 83 -28.81 -17.38 13.37
CA LEU A 83 -30.08 -16.81 12.90
C LEU A 83 -30.81 -17.75 11.95
N ASN A 84 -30.10 -18.37 11.00
CA ASN A 84 -30.69 -19.33 10.06
C ASN A 84 -31.21 -20.61 10.76
N SER A 85 -30.74 -20.92 11.96
CA SER A 85 -31.29 -22.00 12.80
C SER A 85 -32.49 -21.59 13.66
N GLY A 86 -33.03 -20.37 13.49
CA GLY A 86 -34.12 -19.83 14.29
C GLY A 86 -33.70 -19.24 15.63
N GLY A 87 -32.38 -19.08 15.87
CA GLY A 87 -31.84 -18.39 17.03
C GLY A 87 -31.97 -16.88 16.92
N HIS A 88 -31.77 -16.17 18.02
CA HIS A 88 -31.79 -14.70 18.07
C HIS A 88 -30.39 -14.14 18.35
N ALA A 89 -30.01 -13.06 17.67
CA ALA A 89 -28.76 -12.35 17.89
C ALA A 89 -29.04 -10.86 18.05
N GLU A 90 -28.87 -10.36 19.27
CA GLU A 90 -29.05 -8.96 19.61
C GLU A 90 -27.91 -8.10 19.02
N TYR A 91 -28.18 -6.86 18.62
CA TYR A 91 -27.21 -5.90 18.06
C TYR A 91 -26.54 -6.30 16.71
N MET A 92 -27.10 -7.27 15.98
CA MET A 92 -26.55 -7.76 14.70
C MET A 92 -26.35 -6.65 13.66
N ASP A 93 -27.38 -5.82 13.43
CA ASP A 93 -27.31 -4.75 12.44
C ASP A 93 -26.20 -3.74 12.76
N ASP A 94 -26.01 -3.46 14.05
CA ASP A 94 -25.00 -2.55 14.56
C ASP A 94 -23.59 -3.12 14.41
N ALA A 95 -23.44 -4.43 14.65
CA ALA A 95 -22.21 -5.16 14.41
C ALA A 95 -21.87 -5.16 12.91
N VAL A 96 -22.79 -5.57 12.04
CA VAL A 96 -22.63 -5.58 10.58
C VAL A 96 -22.23 -4.20 10.05
N ALA A 97 -22.91 -3.14 10.50
CA ALA A 97 -22.58 -1.77 10.11
C ALA A 97 -21.15 -1.36 10.52
N ARG A 98 -20.67 -1.78 11.70
CA ARG A 98 -19.28 -1.56 12.12
C ARG A 98 -18.28 -2.32 11.25
N VAL A 99 -18.60 -3.57 10.88
CA VAL A 99 -17.75 -4.38 9.98
C VAL A 99 -17.63 -3.74 8.61
N LEU A 100 -18.76 -3.35 8.00
CA LEU A 100 -18.78 -2.73 6.67
C LEU A 100 -17.99 -1.42 6.66
N ARG A 101 -18.09 -0.60 7.71
CA ARG A 101 -17.29 0.63 7.86
C ARG A 101 -15.79 0.33 7.98
N ALA A 102 -15.42 -0.71 8.73
CA ALA A 102 -14.03 -1.10 8.87
C ALA A 102 -13.46 -1.64 7.54
N ALA A 103 -14.25 -2.46 6.82
CA ALA A 103 -13.90 -2.98 5.49
C ALA A 103 -13.65 -1.85 4.47
N ALA A 104 -14.57 -0.89 4.40
CA ALA A 104 -14.44 0.26 3.51
C ALA A 104 -13.17 1.10 3.79
N ARG A 105 -12.78 1.23 5.07
CA ARG A 105 -11.55 1.96 5.44
C ARG A 105 -10.29 1.22 5.01
N VAL A 106 -10.27 -0.10 5.15
CA VAL A 106 -9.15 -0.94 4.71
C VAL A 106 -9.03 -0.93 3.18
N GLU A 107 -10.15 -1.05 2.47
CA GLU A 107 -10.17 -0.94 1.01
C GLU A 107 -9.64 0.42 0.54
N ALA A 108 -10.09 1.52 1.16
CA ALA A 108 -9.60 2.86 0.84
C ALA A 108 -8.10 3.02 1.13
N ALA A 109 -7.59 2.40 2.19
CA ALA A 109 -6.16 2.40 2.51
C ALA A 109 -5.35 1.59 1.48
N ALA A 110 -5.84 0.42 1.08
CA ALA A 110 -5.24 -0.41 0.04
C ALA A 110 -5.16 0.32 -1.31
N ILE A 111 -6.24 0.99 -1.72
CA ILE A 111 -6.28 1.79 -2.96
C ILE A 111 -5.26 2.94 -2.91
N LYS A 112 -5.11 3.62 -1.76
CA LYS A 112 -4.11 4.68 -1.59
C LYS A 112 -2.68 4.14 -1.70
N LEU A 113 -2.44 2.94 -1.19
CA LEU A 113 -1.13 2.28 -1.28
C LEU A 113 -0.81 1.86 -2.73
N ALA A 114 -1.81 1.39 -3.48
CA ALA A 114 -1.65 0.92 -4.86
C ALA A 114 -1.49 2.04 -5.91
N ARG A 115 -1.89 3.28 -5.59
CA ARG A 115 -1.82 4.45 -6.50
C ARG A 115 -0.52 5.25 -6.42
N ARG A 116 0.47 4.81 -5.62
CA ARG A 116 1.80 5.44 -5.50
C ARG A 116 2.85 4.61 -6.19
#